data_AF-A0A368R1C4-F1
#
_entry.id   AF-A0A368R1C4-F1
#
_cell.length_a   1.000
_cell.length_b   1.000
_cell.length_c   1.000
_cell.angle_alpha   90.00
_cell.angle_beta   90.00
_cell.angle_gamma   90.00
#
_symmetry.space_group_name_H-M   'P 1'
#
loop_
_entity.id
_entity.type
_entity.pdbx_description
1 polymer ?
#
loop_
_entity_poly.entity_id
_entity_poly.type
_entity_poly.pdbx_seq_one_letter_code
_entity_poly.pdbx_strand_id
1 'polypeptide(L)'
;MSVVRLYIARSKKNKGRGTGFIVVNTANKLVVMTCGHPLNEWVRGTKVGVTFHDMGDASAEAVWVNTEKEVALLLIDTSSNPELSAYPAVDFSYDDVGVGDFLVTLGHPHGMRGYHDQGGRSYCHWFGQYCPNI
;
A
#
# COMPACT_ATOMS: atom_id res chain seq x y z
N MET A 1 -6.66 4.21 -11.09
CA MET A 1 -7.27 3.65 -9.86
C MET A 1 -6.48 4.11 -8.63
N SER A 2 -7.12 4.35 -7.48
CA SER A 2 -6.45 4.85 -6.24
C SER A 2 -5.63 3.81 -5.47
N VAL A 3 -5.72 2.54 -5.86
CA VAL A 3 -5.01 1.43 -5.24
C VAL A 3 -3.65 1.28 -5.91
N VAL A 4 -2.60 1.17 -5.10
CA VAL A 4 -1.23 1.02 -5.57
C VAL A 4 -0.60 -0.25 -5.01
N ARG A 5 0.38 -0.77 -5.75
CA ARG A 5 1.22 -1.86 -5.29
C ARG A 5 2.49 -1.28 -4.68
N LEU A 6 2.86 -1.81 -3.52
CA LEU A 6 4.08 -1.42 -2.83
C LEU A 6 5.17 -2.45 -3.04
N TYR A 7 6.35 -1.94 -3.31
CA TYR A 7 7.57 -2.71 -3.43
C TYR A 7 8.68 -2.05 -2.62
N ILE A 8 8.99 -2.65 -1.47
CA ILE A 8 10.05 -2.17 -0.60
C ILE A 8 11.31 -2.91 -1.01
N ALA A 9 12.19 -2.21 -1.72
CA ALA A 9 13.53 -2.70 -2.01
C ALA A 9 14.32 -2.75 -0.69
N ARG A 10 14.23 -3.86 0.05
CA ARG A 10 15.33 -4.23 0.95
C ARG A 10 16.44 -4.81 0.06
N SER A 11 17.66 -4.92 0.58
CA SER A 11 18.82 -5.42 -0.17
C SER A 11 18.47 -6.66 -1.02
N LYS A 12 19.26 -6.95 -2.08
CA LYS A 12 18.99 -7.93 -3.18
C LYS A 12 18.21 -9.22 -2.85
N LYS A 13 18.19 -9.69 -1.59
CA LYS A 13 17.51 -10.91 -1.13
C LYS A 13 16.14 -10.73 -0.44
N ASN A 14 15.80 -9.59 0.16
CA ASN A 14 14.53 -9.43 0.88
C ASN A 14 13.70 -8.30 0.27
N LYS A 15 12.51 -8.60 -0.23
CA LYS A 15 11.63 -7.61 -0.88
C LYS A 15 10.32 -7.58 -0.12
N GLY A 16 10.10 -6.55 0.68
CA GLY A 16 8.79 -6.30 1.29
C GLY A 16 7.79 -5.97 0.18
N ARG A 17 6.60 -6.55 0.22
CA ARG A 17 5.52 -6.27 -0.74
C ARG A 17 4.27 -5.90 0.04
N GLY A 18 3.43 -5.05 -0.56
CA GLY A 18 2.19 -4.64 0.07
C GLY A 18 1.23 -3.96 -0.91
N THR A 19 0.11 -3.52 -0.36
CA THR A 19 -0.86 -2.67 -1.04
C THR A 19 -0.93 -1.35 -0.30
N GLY A 20 -1.06 -0.26 -1.04
CA GLY A 20 -1.37 1.05 -0.49
C GLY A 20 -2.55 1.70 -1.19
N PHE A 21 -3.10 2.73 -0.56
CA PHE A 21 -4.16 3.56 -1.11
C PHE A 21 -3.68 5.01 -1.13
N ILE A 22 -3.92 5.71 -2.24
CA ILE A 22 -3.67 7.15 -2.33
C ILE A 22 -4.76 7.83 -1.49
N VAL A 23 -4.36 8.52 -0.43
CA VAL A 23 -5.26 9.18 0.53
C VAL A 23 -5.17 10.70 0.47
N VAL A 24 -4.11 11.22 -0.13
CA VAL A 24 -3.99 12.65 -0.46
C VAL A 24 -3.42 12.74 -1.86
N ASN A 25 -4.02 13.59 -2.68
CA ASN A 25 -3.48 13.99 -3.97
C ASN A 25 -3.54 15.52 -4.08
N THR A 26 -2.37 16.12 -4.28
CA THR A 26 -2.20 17.55 -4.57
C THR A 26 -1.38 17.69 -5.85
N ALA A 27 -1.28 18.91 -6.39
CA ALA A 27 -0.53 19.18 -7.63
C ALA A 27 0.90 18.58 -7.64
N ASN A 28 1.59 18.55 -6.50
CA ASN A 28 3.00 18.19 -6.41
C ASN A 28 3.29 17.00 -5.50
N LYS A 29 2.27 16.43 -4.85
CA LYS A 29 2.46 15.38 -3.83
C LYS A 29 1.30 14.41 -3.83
N LEU A 30 1.64 13.12 -3.72
CA LEU A 30 0.71 12.07 -3.32
C LEU A 30 1.11 11.53 -1.96
N VAL A 31 0.11 11.22 -1.13
CA VAL A 31 0.31 10.42 0.09
C VAL A 31 -0.36 9.08 -0.09
N VAL A 32 0.41 8.01 0.11
CA VAL A 32 -0.07 6.64 0.11
C VAL A 32 -0.12 6.14 1.55
N MET A 33 -1.29 5.68 1.97
CA MET A 33 -1.47 4.98 3.23
C MET A 33 -1.34 3.47 3.02
N THR A 34 -0.66 2.79 3.95
CA THR A 34 -0.43 1.34 3.92
C THR A 34 -0.37 0.79 5.34
N CYS A 35 -0.32 -0.54 5.46
CA CYS A 35 0.04 -1.21 6.69
C CYS A 35 1.46 -0.83 7.14
N GLY A 36 1.70 -0.91 8.45
CA GLY A 36 3.02 -0.70 9.07
C GLY A 36 3.98 -1.87 8.87
N HIS A 37 3.51 -3.12 8.99
CA HIS A 37 4.39 -4.31 8.92
C HIS A 37 5.25 -4.47 7.66
N PRO A 38 4.85 -4.03 6.43
CA PRO A 38 5.74 -4.09 5.27
C PRO A 38 7.02 -3.29 5.49
N LEU A 39 6.97 -2.28 6.37
CA LEU A 39 8.06 -1.37 6.70
C LEU A 39 8.78 -1.73 8.02
N ASN A 40 8.50 -2.88 8.65
CA ASN A 40 9.15 -3.27 9.92
C ASN A 40 10.68 -3.27 9.87
N GLU A 41 11.28 -3.64 8.74
CA GLU A 41 12.73 -3.62 8.52
C GLU A 41 13.17 -2.45 7.62
N TRP A 42 12.29 -1.46 7.42
CA TRP A 42 12.65 -0.27 6.66
C TRP A 42 13.67 0.56 7.44
N VAL A 43 14.72 0.99 6.74
CA VAL A 43 15.74 1.88 7.28
C VAL A 43 15.49 3.27 6.75
N ARG A 44 15.49 4.26 7.65
CA ARG A 44 15.31 5.67 7.29
C ARG A 44 16.28 6.09 6.19
N GLY A 45 15.75 6.78 5.17
CA GLY A 45 16.50 7.16 3.97
C GLY A 45 16.46 6.11 2.84
N THR A 46 15.88 4.93 3.06
CA THR A 46 15.64 3.96 1.98
C THR A 46 14.37 4.32 1.22
N LYS A 47 14.47 4.41 -0.10
CA LYS A 47 13.32 4.67 -0.99
C LYS A 47 12.40 3.44 -1.07
N VAL A 48 11.10 3.69 -1.03
CA VAL A 48 10.06 2.68 -1.26
C VAL A 48 9.57 2.80 -2.69
N GLY A 49 9.58 1.70 -3.44
CA GLY A 49 8.98 1.66 -4.77
C GLY A 49 7.45 1.55 -4.68
N VAL A 50 6.76 2.32 -5.51
CA VAL A 50 5.30 2.30 -5.64
C VAL A 50 4.98 2.09 -7.10
N THR A 51 4.20 1.06 -7.41
CA THR A 51 3.74 0.76 -8.76
C THR A 51 2.24 1.04 -8.82
N PHE A 52 1.84 1.87 -9.77
CA PHE A 52 0.45 2.20 -10.05
C PHE A 52 -0.19 1.16 -10.98
N HIS A 53 -1.52 1.25 -11.15
CA HIS A 53 -2.30 0.25 -11.89
C HIS A 53 -1.93 0.12 -13.38
N ASP A 54 -1.39 1.19 -13.99
CA ASP A 54 -0.94 1.25 -15.37
C ASP A 54 0.52 0.79 -15.53
N MET A 55 1.10 0.23 -14.47
CA MET A 55 2.51 -0.14 -14.35
C MET A 55 3.49 1.05 -14.32
N GLY A 56 3.00 2.27 -14.13
CA GLY A 56 3.85 3.40 -13.78
C GLY A 56 4.53 3.17 -12.44
N ASP A 57 5.82 3.49 -12.34
CA ASP A 57 6.61 3.33 -11.12
C ASP A 57 7.02 4.71 -10.56
N ALA A 58 6.92 4.86 -9.25
CA ALA A 58 7.43 6.01 -8.52
C ALA A 58 8.21 5.59 -7.29
N SER A 59 9.04 6.51 -6.81
CA SER A 59 9.71 6.36 -5.52
C SER A 59 8.99 7.19 -4.46
N ALA A 60 8.81 6.61 -3.29
CA ALA A 60 8.25 7.25 -2.12
C ALA A 60 9.24 7.27 -0.96
N GLU A 61 9.06 8.24 -0.06
CA GLU A 61 9.68 8.30 1.26
C GLU A 61 8.65 7.95 2.33
N ALA A 62 9.01 7.12 3.32
CA ALA A 62 8.14 6.92 4.47
C ALA A 62 8.24 8.13 5.41
N VAL A 63 7.16 8.91 5.50
CA VAL A 63 7.09 10.12 6.33
C VAL A 63 6.57 9.84 7.73
N TRP A 64 5.81 8.76 7.91
CA TRP A 64 5.35 8.30 9.21
C TRP A 64 5.14 6.78 9.19
N VAL A 65 5.59 6.10 10.23
CA VAL A 65 5.40 4.65 10.41
C VAL A 65 5.03 4.42 11.86
N ASN A 66 3.91 3.75 12.08
CA ASN A 66 3.46 3.28 13.38
C ASN A 66 3.10 1.79 13.28
N THR A 67 4.06 0.95 13.67
CA THR A 67 3.92 -0.50 13.62
C THR A 67 2.94 -1.02 14.67
N GLU A 68 2.79 -0.35 15.81
CA GLU A 68 1.82 -0.73 16.85
C GLU A 68 0.38 -0.59 16.36
N LYS A 69 0.09 0.48 15.62
CA LYS A 69 -1.21 0.73 15.00
C LYS A 69 -1.34 0.11 13.61
N GLU A 70 -0.31 -0.59 13.14
CA GLU A 70 -0.25 -1.17 11.80
C GLU A 70 -0.51 -0.16 10.66
N VAL A 71 -0.01 1.07 10.78
CA VAL A 71 -0.18 2.15 9.78
C VAL A 71 1.14 2.75 9.35
N ALA A 72 1.26 3.09 8.07
CA ALA A 72 2.32 3.96 7.58
C ALA A 72 1.83 4.88 6.45
N LEU A 73 2.50 6.03 6.34
CA LEU A 73 2.29 7.03 5.30
C LEU A 73 3.55 7.18 4.48
N LEU A 74 3.39 7.07 3.17
CA LEU A 74 4.44 7.24 2.18
C LEU A 74 4.15 8.50 1.36
N LEU A 75 5.15 9.35 1.18
CA LEU A 75 5.09 10.56 0.38
C LEU A 75 5.76 10.33 -0.97
N ILE A 76 5.04 10.62 -2.05
CA ILE A 76 5.58 10.65 -3.42
C ILE A 76 5.59 12.12 -3.85
N ASP A 77 6.77 12.61 -4.25
CA ASP A 77 6.90 13.91 -4.91
C ASP A 77 6.56 13.73 -6.40
N THR A 78 5.56 14.48 -6.86
CA THR A 78 5.08 14.44 -8.25
C THR A 78 5.48 15.66 -9.06
N SER A 79 6.32 16.55 -8.52
CA SER A 79 6.78 17.77 -9.21
C SER A 79 7.44 17.50 -10.57
N SER A 80 8.12 16.36 -10.71
CA SER A 80 8.76 15.92 -11.95
C SER A 80 7.90 14.98 -12.80
N ASN A 81 6.75 14.53 -12.30
CA ASN A 81 5.86 13.53 -12.92
C ASN A 81 4.40 13.99 -12.76
N PRO A 82 3.98 15.06 -13.45
CA PRO A 82 2.67 15.67 -13.28
C PRO A 82 1.51 14.71 -13.62
N GLU A 83 1.73 13.70 -14.46
CA GLU A 83 0.76 12.65 -14.78
C GLU A 83 0.29 11.86 -13.55
N LEU A 84 1.09 11.81 -12.48
CA LEU A 84 0.70 11.17 -11.23
C LEU A 84 -0.44 11.91 -10.51
N SER A 85 -0.68 13.18 -10.84
CA SER A 85 -1.84 13.94 -10.32
C SER A 85 -3.19 13.43 -10.84
N ALA A 86 -3.21 12.61 -11.91
CA ALA A 86 -4.44 12.02 -12.44
C ALA A 86 -5.00 10.90 -11.55
N TYR A 87 -4.23 10.43 -10.56
CA TYR A 87 -4.65 9.34 -9.68
C TYR A 87 -5.60 9.82 -8.58
N PRO A 88 -6.85 9.35 -8.52
CA PRO A 88 -7.79 9.81 -7.50
C PRO A 88 -7.32 9.39 -6.10
N ALA A 89 -7.55 10.23 -5.10
CA ALA A 89 -7.46 9.83 -3.70
C ALA A 89 -8.75 9.11 -3.27
N VAL A 90 -8.63 8.12 -2.39
CA VAL A 90 -9.79 7.57 -1.67
C VAL A 90 -10.18 8.52 -0.55
N ASP A 91 -11.48 8.67 -0.33
CA ASP A 91 -12.02 9.41 0.81
C ASP A 91 -12.25 8.47 1.99
N PHE A 92 -12.21 9.03 3.21
CA PHE A 92 -12.52 8.31 4.43
C PHE A 92 -13.96 8.60 4.85
N SER A 93 -14.76 7.56 5.00
CA SER A 93 -16.01 7.64 5.75
C SER A 93 -15.76 7.25 7.21
N TYR A 94 -16.42 7.98 8.11
CA TYR A 94 -16.50 7.68 9.54
C TYR A 94 -17.88 7.13 9.93
N ASP A 95 -18.71 6.82 8.94
CA ASP A 95 -20.01 6.20 9.17
C ASP A 95 -19.81 4.78 9.70
N ASP A 96 -20.68 4.38 10.62
CA ASP A 96 -20.66 3.02 11.15
C ASP A 96 -21.04 2.02 10.07
N VAL A 97 -20.24 0.95 9.95
CA VAL A 97 -20.54 -0.19 9.09
C VAL A 97 -21.31 -1.24 9.89
N GLY A 98 -22.50 -1.59 9.41
CA GLY A 98 -23.39 -2.58 10.01
C GLY A 98 -23.16 -4.01 9.51
N VAL A 99 -23.68 -4.98 10.26
CA VAL A 99 -23.73 -6.37 9.80
C VAL A 99 -24.70 -6.47 8.62
N GLY A 100 -24.22 -7.00 7.50
CA GLY A 100 -24.98 -7.12 6.26
C GLY A 100 -24.66 -6.05 5.22
N ASP A 101 -23.85 -5.05 5.56
CA ASP A 101 -23.37 -4.07 4.60
C ASP A 101 -22.39 -4.70 3.61
N PHE A 102 -22.47 -4.26 2.36
CA PHE A 102 -21.57 -4.71 1.31
C PHE A 102 -20.21 -4.05 1.45
N LEU A 103 -19.17 -4.87 1.55
CA LEU A 103 -17.78 -4.42 1.59
C LEU A 103 -17.02 -4.94 0.36
N VAL A 104 -16.18 -4.08 -0.20
CA VAL A 104 -15.27 -4.44 -1.29
C VAL A 104 -13.84 -4.29 -0.80
N THR A 105 -13.09 -5.38 -0.80
CA THR A 105 -11.66 -5.37 -0.48
C THR A 105 -10.84 -5.30 -1.76
N LEU A 106 -10.01 -4.27 -1.87
CA LEU A 106 -9.11 -4.09 -3.00
C LEU A 106 -7.67 -4.24 -2.54
N GLY A 107 -6.87 -4.97 -3.31
CA GLY A 107 -5.45 -5.02 -3.07
C GLY A 107 -4.72 -5.97 -4.00
N HIS A 108 -3.43 -6.13 -3.70
CA HIS A 108 -2.52 -6.98 -4.44
C HIS A 108 -2.09 -8.16 -3.57
N PRO A 109 -2.98 -9.15 -3.32
CA PRO A 109 -2.58 -10.41 -2.70
C PRO A 109 -1.53 -11.09 -3.61
N HIS A 110 -0.60 -11.84 -3.01
CA HIS A 110 0.62 -12.38 -3.63
C HIS A 110 0.56 -12.63 -5.16
N GLY A 111 1.46 -11.96 -5.89
CA GLY A 111 2.04 -12.42 -7.16
C GLY A 111 1.09 -13.02 -8.21
N MET A 112 0.22 -12.24 -8.84
CA MET A 112 -0.43 -12.63 -10.12
C MET A 112 0.54 -12.63 -11.33
N ARG A 113 1.74 -13.18 -11.14
CA ARG A 113 2.52 -13.87 -12.17
C ARG A 113 2.93 -15.21 -11.55
N GLY A 114 2.19 -16.26 -11.87
CA GLY A 114 2.50 -17.64 -11.50
C GLY A 114 1.96 -18.05 -10.14
N TYR A 115 0.80 -18.71 -10.13
CA TYR A 115 0.51 -19.75 -9.15
C TYR A 115 1.65 -20.78 -9.26
N HIS A 116 2.59 -20.78 -8.32
CA HIS A 116 3.27 -21.96 -7.78
C HIS A 116 4.40 -21.48 -6.86
N ASP A 117 4.37 -22.04 -5.66
CA ASP A 117 5.46 -22.15 -4.70
C ASP A 117 5.70 -21.02 -3.67
N GLN A 118 5.46 -21.46 -2.43
CA GLN A 118 5.95 -20.99 -1.14
C GLN A 118 5.03 -20.06 -0.35
N GLY A 119 4.31 -20.70 0.58
CA GLY A 119 3.40 -20.13 1.57
C GLY A 119 4.05 -19.14 2.53
N GLY A 120 4.24 -17.91 2.07
CA GLY A 120 4.32 -16.73 2.92
C GLY A 120 2.94 -16.12 3.08
N ARG A 121 2.51 -15.87 4.32
CA ARG A 121 1.23 -15.22 4.62
C ARG A 121 1.42 -13.70 4.55
N SER A 122 0.71 -13.00 3.67
CA SER A 122 0.59 -11.54 3.72
C SER A 122 -0.79 -11.19 4.28
N TYR A 123 -0.81 -10.52 5.43
CA TYR A 123 -2.02 -10.07 6.13
C TYR A 123 -2.09 -8.56 6.07
N CYS A 124 -3.22 -7.98 5.65
CA CYS A 124 -3.49 -6.56 5.89
C CYS A 124 -4.37 -6.46 7.15
N HIS A 125 -3.80 -6.03 8.28
CA HIS A 125 -4.51 -5.97 9.57
C HIS A 125 -5.71 -4.99 9.60
N TRP A 126 -5.82 -4.10 8.61
CA TRP A 126 -6.92 -3.14 8.48
C TRP A 126 -8.26 -3.77 8.16
N PHE A 127 -8.23 -4.90 7.45
CA PHE A 127 -9.42 -5.71 7.21
C PHE A 127 -9.28 -6.90 8.13
N GLY A 128 -9.89 -6.84 9.32
CA GLY A 128 -9.96 -7.97 10.23
C GLY A 128 -10.70 -9.15 9.58
N GLN A 129 -10.02 -9.92 8.74
CA GLN A 129 -10.47 -11.23 8.28
C GLN A 129 -9.40 -12.24 8.64
N TYR A 130 -9.51 -12.72 9.89
CA TYR A 130 -9.35 -14.15 10.09
C TYR A 130 -10.40 -14.82 9.21
N CYS A 131 -9.96 -15.55 8.18
CA CYS A 131 -10.76 -16.64 7.64
C CYS A 131 -10.32 -17.90 8.41
N PRO A 132 -10.99 -18.29 9.51
CA PRO A 132 -10.79 -19.62 10.05
C PRO A 132 -11.35 -20.61 9.03
N ASN A 133 -10.49 -21.53 8.58
CA ASN A 133 -10.77 -22.84 7.99
C ASN A 133 -12.14 -23.03 7.30
N ILE A 134 -12.13 -23.14 5.97
CA ILE A 134 -12.99 -24.11 5.27
C ILE A 134 -12.24 -25.45 5.27
#